data_AF-A0A7C3GMI0-F1
#
_entry.id   AF-A0A7C3GMI0-F1
#
_cell.length_a   1.000
_cell.length_b   1.000
_cell.length_c   1.000
_cell.angle_alpha   90.00
_cell.angle_beta   90.00
_cell.angle_gamma   90.00
#
_symmetry.space_group_name_H-M   'P 1'
#
loop_
_entity.id
_entity.type
_entity.pdbx_description
1 polymer ?
#
loop_
_entity_poly.entity_id
_entity_poly.type
_entity_poly.pdbx_seq_one_letter_code
_entity_poly.pdbx_strand_id
1 'polypeptide(L)'
;MTTQAALVGTLEKIGVHFVAGQANGQDESMPLDTLLLGLARSDEARMRLALIPVFLKNPDCAAYVTDVLSRLAPSQQNLLRCYYTAAQLLQQKYAAQLALLFGSQEPLPALFADILQLEHGKSADSRLRQLAQRQAQLSGKLLNWYGTYEYAYTRLVRHAEKRMQWQR
;
A
#
# COMPACT_ATOMS: atom_id res chain seq x y z
N MET A 1 14.34 -10.83 -13.75
CA MET A 1 14.42 -9.63 -12.89
C MET A 1 13.24 -8.75 -13.23
N THR A 2 12.39 -8.39 -12.26
CA THR A 2 11.26 -7.49 -12.51
C THR A 2 11.77 -6.07 -12.75
N THR A 3 11.48 -5.49 -13.91
CA THR A 3 11.92 -4.13 -14.24
C THR A 3 11.00 -3.09 -13.61
N GLN A 4 11.53 -1.90 -13.35
CA GLN A 4 10.74 -0.78 -12.82
C GLN A 4 9.62 -0.36 -13.77
N ALA A 5 9.86 -0.38 -15.08
CA ALA A 5 8.84 -0.10 -16.09
C ALA A 5 7.66 -1.08 -16.01
N ALA A 6 7.93 -2.37 -15.80
CA ALA A 6 6.88 -3.38 -15.63
C ALA A 6 6.04 -3.18 -14.36
N LEU A 7 6.67 -2.73 -13.25
CA LEU A 7 5.95 -2.38 -12.03
C LEU A 7 5.02 -1.17 -12.25
N VAL A 8 5.51 -0.12 -12.91
CA VAL A 8 4.69 1.06 -13.23
C VAL A 8 3.54 0.69 -14.15
N GLY A 9 3.80 -0.05 -15.23
CA GLY A 9 2.75 -0.50 -16.15
C GLY A 9 1.68 -1.33 -15.46
N THR A 10 2.07 -2.25 -14.57
CA THR A 10 1.11 -3.05 -13.79
C THR A 10 0.30 -2.17 -12.84
N LEU A 11 0.94 -1.22 -12.13
CA LEU A 11 0.26 -0.25 -11.25
C LEU A 11 -0.77 0.58 -12.03
N GLU A 12 -0.43 1.07 -13.22
CA GLU A 12 -1.34 1.84 -14.07
C GLU A 12 -2.55 1.01 -14.52
N LYS A 13 -2.33 -0.26 -14.88
CA LYS A 13 -3.39 -1.21 -15.27
C LYS A 13 -4.38 -1.49 -14.14
N ILE A 14 -3.89 -1.71 -12.93
CA ILE A 14 -4.76 -1.82 -11.74
C ILE A 14 -5.26 -0.45 -11.28
N GLY A 15 -4.94 0.63 -12.00
CA GLY A 15 -5.37 2.01 -11.80
C GLY A 15 -4.88 2.64 -10.51
N VAL A 16 -3.68 2.28 -10.08
CA VAL A 16 -2.88 2.93 -9.04
C VAL A 16 -1.86 3.85 -9.72
N HIS A 17 -2.24 5.11 -9.92
CA HIS A 17 -1.42 6.11 -10.61
C HIS A 17 -0.54 6.87 -9.61
N PHE A 18 0.39 6.13 -9.01
CA PHE A 18 1.19 6.60 -7.87
C PHE A 18 2.61 7.06 -8.23
N VAL A 19 3.17 6.57 -9.32
CA VAL A 19 4.52 6.93 -9.77
C VAL A 19 4.47 7.39 -11.22
N ALA A 20 5.17 8.49 -11.52
CA ALA A 20 5.30 8.99 -12.88
C ALA A 20 6.43 8.23 -13.57
N GLY A 21 6.14 7.60 -14.71
CA GLY A 21 7.12 6.91 -15.55
C GLY A 21 6.48 6.51 -16.87
N GLN A 22 7.26 6.43 -17.94
CA GLN A 22 6.76 5.88 -19.21
C GLN A 22 6.79 4.36 -19.13
N ALA A 23 5.63 3.72 -19.27
CA ALA A 23 5.53 2.28 -19.48
C ALA A 23 6.10 1.95 -20.86
N ASN A 24 7.43 1.77 -20.94
CA ASN A 24 8.07 1.31 -22.16
C ASN A 24 7.90 -0.20 -22.29
N GLY A 25 6.88 -0.60 -23.05
CA GLY A 25 6.85 -1.89 -23.71
C GLY A 25 6.18 -3.04 -22.94
N GLN A 26 5.20 -3.61 -23.66
CA GLN A 26 4.57 -4.91 -23.53
C GLN A 26 3.54 -5.15 -22.42
N ASP A 27 2.46 -5.76 -22.90
CA ASP A 27 1.14 -5.88 -22.30
C ASP A 27 1.07 -6.97 -21.22
N GLU A 28 2.19 -7.37 -20.64
CA GLU A 28 2.21 -8.47 -19.68
C GLU A 28 1.64 -8.01 -18.32
N SER A 29 0.41 -8.42 -18.05
CA SER A 29 -0.18 -8.33 -16.73
C SER A 29 0.62 -9.23 -15.78
N MET A 30 1.35 -8.64 -14.84
CA MET A 30 2.12 -9.39 -13.86
C MET A 30 1.20 -9.95 -12.76
N PRO A 31 1.44 -11.18 -12.28
CA PRO A 31 0.78 -11.69 -11.08
C PRO A 31 0.94 -10.77 -9.86
N LEU A 32 -0.11 -10.67 -9.03
CA LEU A 32 -0.14 -9.74 -7.90
C LEU A 32 0.96 -10.02 -6.86
N ASP A 33 1.27 -11.27 -6.59
CA ASP A 33 2.37 -11.66 -5.69
C ASP A 33 3.72 -11.10 -6.18
N THR A 34 3.96 -11.18 -7.48
CA THR A 34 5.19 -10.72 -8.14
C THR A 34 5.24 -9.19 -8.15
N LEU A 35 4.11 -8.51 -8.32
CA LEU A 35 3.98 -7.06 -8.14
C LEU A 35 4.34 -6.65 -6.70
N LEU A 36 3.71 -7.26 -5.69
CA LEU A 36 3.96 -6.95 -4.28
C LEU A 36 5.43 -7.16 -3.91
N LEU A 37 6.01 -8.28 -4.34
CA LEU A 37 7.43 -8.59 -4.11
C LEU A 37 8.34 -7.55 -4.79
N GLY A 38 8.06 -7.19 -6.03
CA GLY A 38 8.84 -6.19 -6.78
C GLY A 38 8.76 -4.80 -6.15
N LEU A 39 7.56 -4.36 -5.74
CA LEU A 39 7.38 -3.09 -5.04
C LEU A 39 8.11 -3.07 -3.70
N ALA A 40 8.02 -4.14 -2.91
CA ALA A 40 8.69 -4.24 -1.62
C ALA A 40 10.23 -4.26 -1.73
N ARG A 41 10.77 -4.86 -2.80
CA ARG A 41 12.21 -4.92 -3.08
C ARG A 41 12.78 -3.66 -3.72
N SER A 42 11.94 -2.81 -4.31
CA SER A 42 12.40 -1.62 -5.01
C SER A 42 13.22 -0.71 -4.11
N ASP A 43 14.32 -0.14 -4.61
CA ASP A 43 15.13 0.85 -3.91
C ASP A 43 14.43 2.22 -3.83
N GLU A 44 13.48 2.48 -4.72
CA GLU A 44 12.73 3.72 -4.77
C GLU A 44 11.63 3.77 -3.69
N ALA A 45 11.69 4.82 -2.85
CA ALA A 45 10.69 5.01 -1.79
C ALA A 45 9.26 5.15 -2.33
N ARG A 46 9.08 5.77 -3.51
CA ARG A 46 7.76 5.95 -4.14
C ARG A 46 7.15 4.64 -4.61
N MET A 47 7.97 3.72 -5.15
CA MET A 47 7.51 2.38 -5.55
C MET A 47 7.09 1.57 -4.33
N ARG A 48 7.92 1.54 -3.28
CA ARG A 48 7.56 0.89 -2.02
C ARG A 48 6.26 1.45 -1.46
N LEU A 49 6.09 2.78 -1.48
CA LEU A 49 4.89 3.44 -0.95
C LEU A 49 3.61 3.11 -1.74
N ALA A 50 3.73 2.73 -3.02
CA ALA A 50 2.60 2.29 -3.84
C ALA A 50 1.94 1.00 -3.31
N LEU A 51 2.58 0.25 -2.41
CA LEU A 51 1.95 -0.89 -1.73
C LEU A 51 0.65 -0.51 -1.01
N ILE A 52 0.61 0.67 -0.37
CA ILE A 52 -0.59 1.14 0.34
C ILE A 52 -1.79 1.25 -0.62
N PRO A 53 -1.74 2.05 -1.71
CA PRO A 53 -2.86 2.15 -2.62
C PRO A 53 -3.17 0.86 -3.38
N VAL A 54 -2.19 -0.04 -3.58
CA VAL A 54 -2.45 -1.38 -4.13
C VAL A 54 -3.40 -2.17 -3.21
N PHE A 55 -3.12 -2.22 -1.91
CA PHE A 55 -3.97 -2.93 -0.95
C PHE A 55 -5.33 -2.27 -0.77
N LEU A 56 -5.41 -0.94 -0.75
CA LEU A 56 -6.67 -0.22 -0.66
C LEU A 56 -7.57 -0.47 -1.87
N LYS A 57 -6.99 -0.62 -3.06
CA LYS A 57 -7.75 -0.82 -4.28
C LYS A 57 -8.08 -2.29 -4.56
N ASN A 58 -7.20 -3.20 -4.17
CA ASN A 58 -7.36 -4.64 -4.36
C ASN A 58 -7.12 -5.37 -3.03
N PRO A 59 -8.12 -5.44 -2.12
CA PRO A 59 -7.96 -6.11 -0.82
C PRO A 59 -7.58 -7.59 -0.92
N ASP A 60 -7.98 -8.27 -2.00
CA ASP A 60 -7.65 -9.68 -2.29
C ASP A 60 -6.14 -9.95 -2.32
N CYS A 61 -5.33 -8.90 -2.57
CA CYS A 61 -3.88 -8.97 -2.45
C CYS A 61 -3.40 -9.44 -1.07
N ALA A 62 -4.22 -9.31 -0.03
CA ALA A 62 -3.94 -9.78 1.33
C ALA A 62 -3.57 -11.28 1.37
N ALA A 63 -4.15 -12.10 0.48
CA ALA A 63 -3.88 -13.53 0.42
C ALA A 63 -2.41 -13.86 0.09
N TYR A 64 -1.71 -12.97 -0.63
CA TYR A 64 -0.33 -13.19 -1.07
C TYR A 64 0.71 -12.63 -0.09
N VAL A 65 0.32 -11.82 0.89
CA VAL A 65 1.26 -11.04 1.71
C VAL A 65 2.19 -11.93 2.53
N THR A 66 1.66 -13.01 3.11
CA THR A 66 2.46 -13.94 3.93
C THR A 66 3.50 -14.69 3.10
N ASP A 67 3.14 -15.14 1.89
CA ASP A 67 4.09 -15.76 0.96
C ASP A 67 5.18 -14.77 0.54
N VAL A 68 4.79 -13.57 0.12
CA VAL A 68 5.73 -12.51 -0.28
C VAL A 68 6.71 -12.18 0.85
N LEU A 69 6.24 -12.10 2.10
CA LEU A 69 7.10 -11.87 3.27
C LEU A 69 8.19 -12.93 3.42
N SER A 70 7.88 -14.21 3.18
CA SER A 70 8.85 -15.31 3.30
C SER A 70 10.04 -15.19 2.34
N ARG A 71 9.85 -14.43 1.25
CA ARG A 71 10.83 -14.22 0.18
C ARG A 71 11.61 -12.91 0.32
N LEU A 72 11.33 -12.09 1.33
CA LEU A 72 11.94 -10.79 1.54
C LEU A 72 13.06 -10.81 2.59
N ALA A 73 14.03 -9.92 2.44
CA ALA A 73 15.02 -9.68 3.48
C ALA A 73 14.35 -9.04 4.73
N PRO A 74 14.91 -9.21 5.95
CA PRO A 74 14.25 -8.75 7.18
C PRO A 74 13.81 -7.28 7.19
N SER A 75 14.62 -6.38 6.65
CA SER A 75 14.28 -4.95 6.55
C SER A 75 13.09 -4.70 5.62
N GLN A 76 13.02 -5.40 4.49
CA GLN A 76 11.91 -5.33 3.53
C GLN A 76 10.65 -5.97 4.10
N GLN A 77 10.77 -7.04 4.90
CA GLN A 77 9.65 -7.64 5.61
C GLN A 77 9.00 -6.64 6.58
N ASN A 78 9.80 -5.95 7.38
CA ASN A 78 9.30 -4.94 8.32
C ASN A 78 8.58 -3.81 7.58
N LEU A 79 9.13 -3.36 6.44
CA LEU A 79 8.49 -2.36 5.60
C LEU A 79 7.14 -2.86 5.06
N LEU A 80 7.08 -4.08 4.51
CA LEU A 80 5.84 -4.63 3.97
C LEU A 80 4.78 -4.80 5.06
N ARG A 81 5.15 -5.32 6.24
CA ARG A 81 4.25 -5.41 7.41
C ARG A 81 3.69 -4.04 7.78
N CYS A 82 4.53 -3.01 7.81
CA CYS A 82 4.07 -1.67 8.17
C CYS A 82 3.16 -1.07 7.10
N TYR A 83 3.51 -1.15 5.81
CA TYR A 83 2.67 -0.59 4.74
C TYR A 83 1.35 -1.34 4.55
N TYR A 84 1.35 -2.67 4.71
CA TYR A 84 0.11 -3.44 4.75
C TYR A 84 -0.79 -2.99 5.90
N THR A 85 -0.23 -2.88 7.12
CA THR A 85 -1.00 -2.47 8.30
C THR A 85 -1.47 -1.01 8.18
N ALA A 86 -0.67 -0.14 7.55
CA ALA A 86 -1.09 1.22 7.23
C ALA A 86 -2.30 1.23 6.29
N ALA A 87 -2.28 0.42 5.22
CA ALA A 87 -3.42 0.30 4.31
C ALA A 87 -4.67 -0.21 5.03
N GLN A 88 -4.54 -1.24 5.87
CA GLN A 88 -5.63 -1.77 6.68
C GLN A 88 -6.25 -0.70 7.60
N LEU A 89 -5.42 0.08 8.32
CA LEU A 89 -5.89 1.14 9.21
C LEU A 89 -6.48 2.33 8.43
N LEU A 90 -5.90 2.69 7.28
CA LEU A 90 -6.45 3.70 6.38
C LEU A 90 -7.81 3.29 5.81
N GLN A 91 -7.99 2.01 5.48
CA GLN A 91 -9.26 1.46 5.02
C GLN A 91 -10.34 1.62 6.09
N GLN A 92 -10.01 1.32 7.35
CA GLN A 92 -10.92 1.51 8.48
C GLN A 92 -11.24 2.99 8.72
N LYS A 93 -10.22 3.84 8.71
CA LYS A 93 -10.36 5.29 8.95
C LYS A 93 -11.23 5.97 7.89
N TYR A 94 -11.11 5.55 6.64
CA TYR A 94 -11.75 6.18 5.48
C TYR A 94 -12.77 5.28 4.77
N ALA A 95 -13.36 4.31 5.48
CA ALA A 95 -14.23 3.28 4.91
C ALA A 95 -15.35 3.85 4.03
N ALA A 96 -16.03 4.90 4.50
CA ALA A 96 -17.12 5.54 3.75
C ALA A 96 -16.66 6.18 2.43
N GLN A 97 -15.51 6.87 2.44
CA GLN A 97 -14.98 7.52 1.25
C GLN A 97 -14.45 6.50 0.23
N LEU A 98 -13.80 5.44 0.71
CA LEU A 98 -13.34 4.35 -0.15
C LEU A 98 -14.53 3.59 -0.76
N ALA A 99 -15.59 3.35 0.00
CA ALA A 99 -16.80 2.70 -0.50
C ALA A 99 -17.49 3.52 -1.61
N LEU A 100 -17.48 4.85 -1.50
CA LEU A 100 -17.98 5.74 -2.55
C LEU A 100 -17.14 5.67 -3.83
N LEU A 101 -15.82 5.57 -3.71
CA LEU A 101 -14.90 5.63 -4.84
C LEU A 101 -14.69 4.29 -5.55
N PHE A 102 -14.69 3.19 -4.78
CA PHE A 102 -14.31 1.86 -5.26
C PHE A 102 -15.40 0.80 -5.06
N GLY A 103 -16.56 1.19 -4.53
CA GLY A 103 -17.63 0.26 -4.16
C GLY A 103 -17.38 -0.42 -2.82
N SER A 104 -18.32 -1.27 -2.41
CA SER A 104 -18.14 -2.07 -1.19
C SER A 104 -16.99 -3.06 -1.39
N GLN A 105 -16.00 -3.00 -0.52
CA GLN A 105 -14.80 -3.83 -0.54
C GLN A 105 -14.71 -4.65 0.74
N GLU A 106 -14.15 -5.85 0.65
CA GLU A 106 -13.85 -6.63 1.85
C GLU A 106 -12.79 -5.92 2.72
N PRO A 107 -12.94 -5.99 4.05
CA PRO A 107 -11.97 -5.40 4.95
C PRO A 107 -10.65 -6.19 4.90
N LEU A 108 -9.53 -5.46 4.84
CA LEU A 108 -8.21 -6.05 4.95
C LEU A 108 -8.05 -6.75 6.32
N PRO A 109 -7.61 -8.02 6.36
CA PRO A 109 -7.43 -8.73 7.61
C PRO A 109 -6.31 -8.13 8.45
N ALA A 110 -6.44 -8.18 9.78
CA ALA A 110 -5.42 -7.69 10.69
C ALA A 110 -4.28 -8.71 10.88
N LEU A 111 -3.38 -8.81 9.90
CA LEU A 111 -2.33 -9.85 9.88
C LEU A 111 -1.15 -9.59 10.83
N PHE A 112 -0.82 -8.32 11.12
CA PHE A 112 0.45 -7.96 11.77
C PHE A 112 0.31 -7.05 13.00
N ALA A 113 -0.91 -6.82 13.50
CA ALA A 113 -1.14 -5.93 14.62
C ALA A 113 -0.31 -6.30 15.86
N ASP A 114 -0.28 -7.60 16.20
CA ASP A 114 0.46 -8.12 17.36
C ASP A 114 1.98 -8.02 17.18
N ILE A 115 2.48 -8.42 16.01
CA ILE A 115 3.92 -8.37 15.69
C ILE A 115 4.43 -6.92 15.70
N LEU A 116 3.59 -5.98 15.27
CA LEU A 116 3.89 -4.54 15.29
C LEU A 116 3.60 -3.89 16.64
N GLN A 117 3.14 -4.67 17.64
CA GLN A 117 2.86 -4.21 19.00
C GLN A 117 1.87 -3.04 19.03
N LEU A 118 0.86 -3.07 18.16
CA LEU A 118 -0.16 -2.04 18.12
C LEU A 118 -1.21 -2.31 19.20
N GLU A 119 -1.58 -1.28 19.94
CA GLU A 119 -2.60 -1.42 20.97
C GLU A 119 -3.99 -1.70 20.36
N HIS A 120 -4.71 -2.61 21.02
CA HIS A 120 -6.10 -2.94 20.72
C HIS A 120 -7.07 -1.91 21.31
N GLY A 121 -8.29 -1.82 20.78
CA GLY A 121 -9.35 -0.95 21.31
C GLY A 121 -9.21 0.55 21.03
N LYS A 122 -8.08 1.01 20.47
CA LYS A 122 -7.89 2.39 20.01
C LYS A 122 -8.47 2.61 18.61
N SER A 123 -8.79 3.87 18.29
CA SER A 123 -9.27 4.27 16.97
C SER A 123 -8.23 3.99 15.87
N ALA A 124 -8.68 3.79 14.63
CA ALA A 124 -7.80 3.55 13.49
C ALA A 124 -6.74 4.67 13.32
N ASP A 125 -7.10 5.94 13.52
CA ASP A 125 -6.16 7.07 13.48
C ASP A 125 -5.07 6.96 14.55
N SER A 126 -5.46 6.66 15.78
CA SER A 126 -4.53 6.51 16.90
C SER A 126 -3.56 5.35 16.67
N ARG A 127 -4.06 4.23 16.12
CA ARG A 127 -3.23 3.07 15.75
C ARG A 127 -2.30 3.39 14.58
N LEU A 128 -2.73 4.22 13.62
CA LEU A 128 -1.90 4.66 12.51
C LEU A 128 -0.73 5.54 12.99
N ARG A 129 -0.95 6.39 14.00
CA ARG A 129 0.11 7.17 14.66
C ARG A 129 1.10 6.30 15.42
N GLN A 130 0.63 5.28 16.14
CA GLN A 130 1.50 4.29 16.79
C GLN A 130 2.34 3.52 15.77
N LEU A 131 1.72 3.08 14.68
CA LEU A 131 2.40 2.40 13.58
C LEU A 131 3.51 3.28 12.99
N ALA A 132 3.28 4.58 12.82
CA ALA A 132 4.28 5.52 12.34
C ALA A 132 5.50 5.60 13.28
N GLN A 133 5.26 5.66 14.60
CA GLN A 133 6.34 5.63 15.60
C GLN A 133 7.09 4.30 15.56
N ARG A 134 6.38 3.18 15.45
CA ARG A 134 6.98 1.85 15.34
C ARG A 134 7.83 1.69 14.09
N GLN A 135 7.36 2.18 12.94
CA GLN A 135 8.15 2.16 11.71
C GLN A 135 9.41 3.03 11.82
N ALA A 136 9.35 4.17 12.50
CA ALA A 136 10.55 4.97 12.77
C ALA A 136 11.60 4.18 13.56
N GLN A 137 11.18 3.45 14.60
CA GLN A 137 12.06 2.58 15.39
C GLN A 137 12.65 1.45 14.54
N LEU A 138 11.81 0.72 13.79
CA LEU A 138 12.23 -0.43 13.00
C LEU A 138 13.15 -0.06 11.83
N SER A 139 12.96 1.12 11.25
CA SER A 139 13.76 1.59 10.11
C SER A 139 14.98 2.42 10.50
N GLY A 140 15.05 2.88 11.75
CA GLY A 140 16.06 3.85 12.21
C GLY A 140 15.93 5.24 11.58
N LYS A 141 14.80 5.54 10.90
CA LYS A 141 14.58 6.79 10.18
C LYS A 141 13.54 7.66 10.89
N LEU A 142 13.95 8.87 11.25
CA LEU A 142 13.09 9.91 11.83
C LEU A 142 12.34 10.67 10.73
N LEU A 143 11.37 10.01 10.12
CA LEU A 143 10.49 10.60 9.11
C LEU A 143 9.07 10.73 9.64
N ASN A 144 8.30 11.65 9.05
CA ASN A 144 6.86 11.72 9.29
C ASN A 144 6.15 10.57 8.55
N TRP A 145 6.22 9.36 9.12
CA TRP A 145 5.61 8.16 8.54
C TRP A 145 4.09 8.24 8.50
N TYR A 146 3.44 8.83 9.52
CA TYR A 146 2.01 9.06 9.53
C TYR A 146 1.57 9.92 8.32
N GLY A 147 2.25 11.05 8.11
CA GLY A 147 2.02 11.90 6.94
C GLY A 147 2.32 11.19 5.62
N THR A 148 3.30 10.28 5.61
CA THR A 148 3.65 9.48 4.43
C THR A 148 2.52 8.50 4.05
N TYR A 149 1.90 7.85 5.03
CA TYR A 149 0.75 6.96 4.79
C TYR A 149 -0.48 7.74 4.31
N GLU A 150 -0.80 8.85 4.98
CA GLU A 150 -1.89 9.75 4.61
C GLU A 150 -1.71 10.34 3.21
N TYR A 151 -0.46 10.68 2.84
CA TYR A 151 -0.12 11.12 1.50
C TYR A 151 -0.41 10.02 0.46
N ALA A 152 -0.09 8.76 0.77
CA ALA A 152 -0.35 7.65 -0.13
C ALA A 152 -1.85 7.48 -0.43
N TYR A 153 -2.67 7.53 0.63
CA TYR A 153 -4.13 7.54 0.53
C TYR A 153 -4.67 8.75 -0.25
N THR A 154 -4.25 9.95 0.12
CA THR A 154 -4.73 11.21 -0.50
C THR A 154 -4.47 11.22 -2.00
N ARG A 155 -3.31 10.71 -2.44
CA ARG A 155 -2.98 10.65 -3.86
C ARG A 155 -3.85 9.66 -4.62
N LEU A 156 -4.16 8.50 -4.04
CA LEU A 156 -5.10 7.54 -4.61
C LEU A 156 -6.48 8.16 -4.81
N VAL A 157 -7.01 8.78 -3.75
CA VAL A 157 -8.34 9.41 -3.75
C VAL A 157 -8.43 10.53 -4.78
N ARG A 158 -7.50 11.49 -4.77
CA ARG A 158 -7.48 12.61 -5.72
C ARG A 158 -7.45 12.12 -7.18
N HIS A 159 -6.76 11.01 -7.43
CA HIS A 159 -6.72 10.44 -8.77
C HIS A 159 -8.05 9.78 -9.15
N ALA A 160 -8.69 9.05 -8.23
CA ALA A 160 -10.00 8.45 -8.44
C ALA A 160 -11.09 9.50 -8.68
N GLU A 161 -11.11 10.57 -7.87
CA GLU A 161 -12.06 11.68 -7.99
C GLU A 161 -11.97 12.38 -9.35
N LYS A 162 -10.74 12.66 -9.82
CA LYS A 162 -10.51 13.24 -11.15
C LYS A 162 -11.09 12.36 -12.26
N ARG A 163 -10.92 11.03 -12.16
CA ARG A 163 -11.47 10.10 -13.16
C ARG A 163 -13.00 10.08 -13.15
N MET A 164 -13.64 10.15 -11.99
CA MET A 164 -15.10 10.24 -11.89
C MET A 164 -15.64 11.54 -12.49
N GLN A 165 -14.94 12.66 -12.32
CA GLN A 165 -15.35 13.96 -12.88
C GLN A 165 -15.33 13.98 -14.41
N TRP A 166 -14.43 13.22 -15.04
CA TRP A 166 -14.26 13.18 -16.49
C TRP A 166 -15.21 12.19 -17.18
N GLN A 167 -15.89 11.34 -16.39
CA GLN A 167 -16.89 10.38 -16.86
C GLN A 167 -18.33 10.87 -16.71
N ARG A 168 -18.52 12.09 -16.19
CA ARG A 168 -19.80 12.81 -16.11
C ARG A 168 -19.88 13.83 -17.23
#